data_AF-A0A6M0FJ27-F1
#
_entry.id   AF-A0A6M0FJ27-F1
#
_cell.length_a   1.000
_cell.length_b   1.000
_cell.length_c   1.000
_cell.angle_alpha   90.00
_cell.angle_beta   90.00
_cell.angle_gamma   90.00
#
_symmetry.space_group_name_H-M   'P 1'
#
loop_
_entity.id
_entity.type
_entity.pdbx_description
1 polymer ?
#
loop_
_entity_poly.entity_id
_entity_poly.type
_entity_poly.pdbx_seq_one_letter_code
_entity_poly.pdbx_strand_id
1 'polypeptide(L)' 'MSDPNYIKKQATRMQSATHPRAKEDAGWRLLSNSDEPGLSDDGTLTSEQMQKAESIAREALKDA' A
#
# COMPACT_ATOMS: atom_id res chain seq x y z
N MET A 1 15.72 -7.71 1.70
CA MET A 1 15.86 -6.23 1.70
C MET A 1 14.70 -5.67 0.90
N SER A 2 13.78 -4.98 1.56
CA SER A 2 12.72 -4.22 0.88
C SER A 2 13.36 -3.02 0.18
N ASP A 3 13.22 -2.94 -1.14
CA ASP A 3 13.77 -1.84 -1.93
C ASP A 3 13.03 -0.53 -1.55
N PRO A 4 13.71 0.53 -1.08
CA PRO A 4 13.07 1.80 -0.73
C PRO A 4 12.29 2.40 -1.91
N ASN A 5 12.75 2.13 -3.14
CA ASN A 5 12.05 2.55 -4.35
C ASN A 5 10.80 1.71 -4.63
N TYR A 6 10.72 0.49 -4.10
CA TYR A 6 9.54 -0.34 -4.23
C TYR A 6 8.35 0.27 -3.48
N ILE A 7 8.54 0.70 -2.24
CA ILE A 7 7.49 1.37 -1.45
C ILE A 7 7.04 2.64 -2.18
N LYS A 8 7.97 3.48 -2.64
CA LYS A 8 7.63 4.69 -3.43
C LYS A 8 6.83 4.36 -4.69
N LYS A 9 7.22 3.33 -5.47
CA LYS A 9 6.48 2.89 -6.67
C LYS A 9 5.06 2.44 -6.36
N GLN A 10 4.85 1.68 -5.28
CA GLN A 10 3.50 1.25 -4.89
C GLN A 10 2.68 2.42 -4.33
N ALA A 11 3.31 3.34 -3.59
CA ALA A 11 2.67 4.56 -3.11
C ALA A 11 2.18 5.44 -4.27
N THR A 12 3.02 5.67 -5.28
CA THR A 12 2.61 6.39 -6.51
C THR A 12 1.47 5.66 -7.20
N ARG A 13 1.56 4.33 -7.38
CA ARG A 13 0.48 3.53 -7.97
C ARG A 13 -0.83 3.67 -7.21
N MET A 14 -0.80 3.63 -5.88
CA MET A 14 -1.99 3.74 -5.05
C MET A 14 -2.66 5.12 -5.20
N GLN A 15 -1.87 6.19 -5.31
CA GLN A 15 -2.40 7.55 -5.51
C GLN A 15 -2.86 7.83 -6.94
N SER A 16 -2.19 7.24 -7.94
CA SER A 16 -2.55 7.41 -9.36
C SER A 16 -3.56 6.38 -9.87
N ALA A 17 -3.91 5.37 -9.06
CA ALA A 17 -4.82 4.31 -9.47
C ALA A 17 -6.23 4.86 -9.69
N THR A 18 -6.73 4.70 -10.91
CA THR A 18 -8.11 5.01 -11.27
C THR A 18 -9.07 3.84 -11.00
N HIS A 19 -8.55 2.62 -10.90
CA HIS A 19 -9.32 1.42 -10.61
C HIS A 19 -9.20 0.98 -9.14
N PRO A 20 -10.32 0.67 -8.45
CA PRO A 20 -10.32 0.27 -7.04
C PRO A 20 -9.39 -0.92 -6.75
N ARG A 21 -9.46 -1.97 -7.59
CA ARG A 21 -8.59 -3.16 -7.44
C ARG A 21 -7.10 -2.85 -7.57
N ALA A 22 -6.73 -1.90 -8.43
CA ALA A 22 -5.33 -1.50 -8.57
C ALA A 22 -4.83 -0.73 -7.34
N LYS A 23 -5.73 0.05 -6.72
CA LYS A 23 -5.47 0.75 -5.45
C LYS A 23 -5.31 -0.24 -4.30
N GLU A 24 -6.18 -1.25 -4.21
CA GLU A 24 -6.10 -2.32 -3.21
C GLU A 24 -4.83 -3.16 -3.37
N ASP A 25 -4.48 -3.58 -4.59
CA ASP A 25 -3.25 -4.34 -4.87
C ASP A 25 -1.97 -3.56 -4.48
N ALA A 26 -1.94 -2.25 -4.77
CA ALA A 26 -0.86 -1.39 -4.33
C ALA A 26 -0.82 -1.26 -2.80
N GLY A 27 -1.99 -1.13 -2.15
CA GLY A 27 -2.10 -1.09 -0.70
C GLY A 27 -1.63 -2.39 -0.03
N TRP A 28 -1.96 -3.53 -0.62
CA TRP A 28 -1.54 -4.85 -0.15
C TRP A 28 -0.02 -4.96 -0.10
N ARG A 29 0.63 -4.52 -1.17
CA ARG A 29 2.10 -4.53 -1.26
C ARG A 29 2.77 -3.58 -0.27
N LEU A 30 2.13 -2.45 0.05
CA LEU A 30 2.61 -1.51 1.08
C LEU A 30 2.52 -2.13 2.47
N LEU A 31 1.37 -2.71 2.82
CA LEU A 31 1.14 -3.36 4.11
C LEU A 31 2.01 -4.60 4.30
N SER A 32 2.19 -5.41 3.26
CA SER A 32 3.07 -6.58 3.28
C SER A 32 4.54 -6.23 3.51
N ASN A 33 4.96 -5.00 3.17
CA ASN A 33 6.30 -4.49 3.53
C ASN A 33 6.37 -3.83 4.92
N SER A 34 5.23 -3.64 5.58
CA SER A 34 5.14 -2.95 6.88
C SER A 34 5.04 -3.92 8.06
N ASP A 35 5.31 -5.21 7.85
CA ASP A 35 5.19 -6.27 8.86
C ASP A 35 3.78 -6.33 9.50
N GLU A 36 2.74 -6.01 8.72
CA GLU A 36 1.37 -6.02 9.23
C GLU A 36 0.84 -7.45 9.45
N PRO A 37 0.53 -7.83 10.71
CA PRO A 37 -0.07 -9.13 10.97
C PRO A 37 -1.52 -9.15 10.48
N GLY A 38 -1.91 -10.21 9.77
CA GLY A 38 -3.32 -10.48 9.47
C GLY A 38 -3.87 -9.79 8.22
N LEU A 39 -3.06 -9.67 7.16
CA LEU A 39 -3.60 -9.43 5.82
C LEU A 39 -4.57 -10.57 5.46
N SER A 40 -5.81 -10.20 5.07
CA SER A 40 -6.91 -11.16 4.89
C SER A 40 -6.61 -12.16 3.78
N ASP A 41 -6.79 -13.47 4.02
CA ASP A 41 -6.52 -14.53 3.02
C ASP A 41 -7.38 -14.40 1.74
N ASP A 42 -8.49 -13.66 1.79
CA ASP A 42 -9.38 -13.45 0.64
C ASP A 42 -8.88 -12.39 -0.35
N GLY A 43 -7.76 -11.73 -0.06
CA GLY A 43 -7.14 -10.76 -0.96
C GLY A 43 -7.84 -9.40 -1.00
N THR A 44 -8.84 -9.15 -0.14
CA THR A 44 -9.44 -7.83 0.02
C THR A 44 -8.90 -7.11 1.25
N LEU A 45 -8.69 -5.80 1.13
CA LEU A 45 -8.27 -4.99 2.26
C LEU A 45 -9.50 -4.42 2.97
N THR A 46 -9.52 -4.52 4.29
CA THR A 46 -10.52 -3.81 5.08
C THR A 46 -10.32 -2.30 4.96
N SER A 47 -11.35 -1.53 5.29
CA SER A 47 -11.26 -0.05 5.31
C SER A 47 -10.11 0.46 6.19
N GLU A 48 -9.83 -0.20 7.32
CA GLU A 48 -8.72 0.17 8.21
C GLU A 48 -7.36 -0.13 7.58
N GLN A 49 -7.22 -1.30 6.95
CA GLN A 49 -6.01 -1.65 6.22
C GLN A 49 -5.76 -0.70 5.04
N MET A 50 -6.82 -0.33 4.31
CA MET A 50 -6.75 0.66 3.24
C MET A 50 -6.29 2.02 3.74
N GLN A 51 -6.83 2.52 4.85
CA GLN A 51 -6.41 3.79 5.44
C GLN A 51 -4.94 3.75 5.88
N LYS A 52 -4.50 2.62 6.45
CA LYS A 52 -3.10 2.44 6.86
C LYS A 52 -2.15 2.40 5.66
N ALA A 53 -2.53 1.67 4.60
CA ALA A 53 -1.79 1.65 3.34
C ALA A 53 -1.68 3.05 2.73
N GLU A 54 -2.75 3.85 2.75
CA GLU A 54 -2.72 5.24 2.29
C GLU A 54 -1.80 6.11 3.14
N SER A 55 -1.76 5.89 4.46
CA SER A 55 -0.83 6.60 5.35
C SER A 55 0.63 6.30 4.99
N ILE A 56 0.97 5.01 4.82
CA ILE A 56 2.30 4.58 4.37
C ILE A 56 2.64 5.19 3.02
N ALA A 57 1.70 5.21 2.08
CA ALA A 57 1.90 5.81 0.77
C ALA A 57 2.19 7.31 0.85
N ARG A 58 1.45 8.04 1.69
CA ARG A 58 1.64 9.48 1.87
C ARG A 58 3.00 9.80 2.50
N GLU A 59 3.40 9.06 3.53
CA GLU A 59 4.70 9.26 4.18
C GLU A 59 5.85 8.94 3.20
N ALA A 60 5.76 7.83 2.46
CA ALA A 60 6.77 7.46 1.46
C ALA A 60 6.94 8.49 0.33
N LEU A 61 5.89 9.26 0.01
CA LEU A 61 5.92 10.31 -1.02
C LEU A 61 6.27 11.70 -0.48
N LYS A 62 6.16 11.95 0.82
CA LYS A 62 6.63 13.20 1.44
C LYS A 62 8.16 13.28 1.50
N ASP A 63 8.82 12.15 1.66
CA ASP A 63 10.28 11.98 1.67
C ASP A 63 10.89 11.86 0.25
N ALA A 64 10.18 12.29 -0.80
CA ALA A 64 10.58 12.12 -2.20
C ALA A 64 10.85 13.45 -2.92
#